data_AF-Q1NGU5-F1
#
_entry.id   AF-Q1NGU5-F1
#
_cell.length_a   1.000
_cell.length_b   1.000
_cell.length_c   1.000
_cell.angle_alpha   90.00
_cell.angle_beta   90.00
_cell.angle_gamma   90.00
#
_symmetry.space_group_name_H-M   'P 1'
#
loop_
_entity.id
_entity.type
_entity.pdbx_description
1 polymer ?
#
loop_
_entity_poly.entity_id
_entity_poly.type
_entity_poly.pdbx_seq_one_letter_code
_entity_poly.pdbx_strand_id
1 'polypeptide(L)'
;MTSSQSGAFEEGASILAEVKSISGRRIEERRRRHRITQEQLAADVGIGVRWLREIESGNPKSRFDDHIACAHALGLSAAHLLIPMMFLEHHMHFPRHFFLDDMRDLEQLCIEFISGLNLRTFLKPSDGGRGPAGTGSSA
;
A
#
# COMPACT_ATOMS: atom_id res chain seq x y z
N MET A 1 -16.38 26.87 10.41
CA MET A 1 -16.12 25.93 9.30
C MET A 1 -14.91 25.01 9.58
N THR A 2 -14.71 24.55 10.82
CA THR A 2 -13.54 23.72 11.21
C THR A 2 -13.87 22.24 11.47
N SER A 3 -15.15 21.87 11.51
CA SER A 3 -15.61 20.54 11.90
C SER A 3 -15.41 19.42 10.86
N SER A 4 -15.18 19.77 9.59
CA SER A 4 -15.00 18.77 8.52
C SER A 4 -13.58 18.24 8.41
N GLN A 5 -12.56 18.99 8.86
CA GLN A 5 -11.17 18.52 8.82
C GLN A 5 -10.88 17.53 9.96
N SER A 6 -11.46 17.73 11.15
CA SER A 6 -11.24 16.83 12.29
C SER A 6 -11.69 15.40 12.02
N GLY A 7 -12.83 15.22 11.32
CA GLY A 7 -13.33 13.88 10.96
C GLY A 7 -12.42 13.14 9.98
N ALA A 8 -11.90 13.83 8.95
CA ALA A 8 -11.00 13.23 7.96
C ALA A 8 -9.65 12.81 8.57
N PHE A 9 -9.11 13.58 9.52
CA PHE A 9 -7.89 13.21 10.24
C PHE A 9 -8.10 12.02 11.18
N GLU A 10 -9.23 11.95 11.87
CA GLU A 10 -9.59 10.81 12.73
C GLU A 10 -9.80 9.53 11.93
N GLU A 11 -10.46 9.61 10.78
CA GLU A 11 -10.64 8.50 9.85
C GLU A 11 -9.31 8.01 9.28
N GLY A 12 -8.45 8.92 8.81
CA GLY A 12 -7.10 8.58 8.36
C GLY A 12 -6.25 7.94 9.45
N ALA A 13 -6.35 8.40 10.70
CA ALA A 13 -5.66 7.79 11.83
C ALA A 13 -6.17 6.38 12.14
N SER A 14 -7.49 6.15 12.01
CA SER A 14 -8.11 4.83 12.15
C SER A 14 -7.63 3.86 11.05
N ILE A 15 -7.62 4.31 9.79
CA ILE A 15 -7.11 3.54 8.65
C ILE A 15 -5.65 3.16 8.89
N LEU A 16 -4.80 4.12 9.28
CA LEU A 16 -3.39 3.86 9.55
C LEU A 16 -3.19 2.85 10.69
N ALA A 17 -3.99 2.93 11.75
CA ALA A 17 -3.94 1.96 12.84
C ALA A 17 -4.30 0.55 12.35
N GLU A 18 -5.33 0.42 11.51
CA GLU A 18 -5.73 -0.87 10.96
C GLU A 18 -4.68 -1.43 9.98
N VAL A 19 -4.12 -0.60 9.11
CA VAL A 19 -3.02 -0.98 8.21
C VAL A 19 -1.81 -1.50 8.99
N LYS A 20 -1.42 -0.81 10.07
CA LYS A 20 -0.32 -1.25 10.96
C LYS A 20 -0.65 -2.58 11.64
N SER A 21 -1.90 -2.78 12.08
CA SER A 21 -2.34 -4.07 12.63
C SER A 21 -2.23 -5.22 11.63
N ILE A 22 -2.64 -4.99 10.37
CA ILE A 22 -2.52 -5.98 9.30
C ILE A 22 -1.05 -6.27 8.99
N SER A 23 -0.22 -5.23 8.90
CA SER A 23 1.22 -5.38 8.62
C SER A 23 1.95 -6.11 9.75
N GLY A 24 1.71 -5.75 11.01
CA GLY A 24 2.32 -6.39 12.18
C GLY A 24 2.09 -7.90 12.20
N ARG A 25 0.85 -8.33 11.98
CA ARG A 25 0.50 -9.74 11.89
C ARG A 25 1.24 -10.45 10.75
N ARG A 26 1.36 -9.81 9.59
CA ARG A 26 2.09 -10.39 8.44
C ARG A 26 3.59 -10.54 8.69
N ILE A 27 4.20 -9.56 9.35
CA ILE A 27 5.60 -9.64 9.78
C ILE A 27 5.76 -10.85 10.70
N GLU A 28 4.91 -10.99 11.71
CA GLU A 28 4.95 -12.14 12.63
C GLU A 28 4.79 -13.47 11.88
N GLU A 29 3.78 -13.59 11.02
CA GLU A 29 3.49 -14.81 10.25
C GLU A 29 4.64 -15.18 9.31
N ARG A 30 5.23 -14.21 8.60
CA ARG A 30 6.38 -14.45 7.73
C ARG A 30 7.61 -14.87 8.53
N ARG A 31 7.90 -14.18 9.63
CA ARG A 31 8.99 -14.51 10.53
C ARG A 31 8.87 -15.94 11.05
N ARG A 32 7.67 -16.32 11.53
CA ARG A 32 7.37 -17.67 12.01
C ARG A 32 7.54 -18.73 10.92
N ARG A 33 7.09 -18.47 9.69
CA ARG A 33 7.29 -19.39 8.54
C ARG A 33 8.77 -19.61 8.22
N HIS A 34 9.60 -18.58 8.35
CA HIS A 34 11.05 -18.68 8.19
C HIS A 34 11.78 -19.19 9.44
N ARG A 35 11.07 -19.51 10.52
CA ARG A 35 11.63 -19.96 11.81
C ARG A 35 12.63 -18.97 12.41
N ILE A 36 12.44 -17.68 12.15
CA ILE A 36 13.24 -16.59 12.70
C ILE A 36 12.66 -16.19 14.06
N THR A 37 13.48 -15.93 15.07
CA THR A 37 13.00 -15.46 16.39
C THR A 37 12.82 -13.94 16.40
N GLN A 38 12.10 -13.40 17.40
CA GLN A 38 11.99 -11.94 17.53
C GLN A 38 13.37 -11.32 17.80
N GLU A 39 14.23 -12.00 18.57
CA GLU A 39 15.60 -11.57 18.84
C GLU A 39 16.41 -11.46 17.56
N GLN A 40 16.33 -12.46 16.68
CA GLN A 40 17.07 -12.49 15.42
C GLN A 40 16.61 -11.38 14.48
N LEU A 41 15.29 -11.25 14.25
CA LEU A 41 14.77 -10.19 13.38
C LEU A 41 15.05 -8.79 13.95
N ALA A 42 14.91 -8.60 15.26
CA ALA A 42 15.19 -7.32 15.89
C ALA A 42 16.68 -6.93 15.75
N ALA A 43 17.59 -7.90 15.86
CA ALA A 43 19.01 -7.69 15.62
C ALA A 43 19.29 -7.33 14.16
N ASP A 44 18.68 -8.04 13.21
CA ASP A 44 18.86 -7.80 11.77
C ASP A 44 18.35 -6.40 11.35
N VAL A 45 17.26 -5.93 11.97
CA VAL A 45 16.66 -4.61 11.71
C VAL A 45 17.34 -3.49 12.53
N GLY A 46 18.03 -3.83 13.63
CA GLY A 46 18.67 -2.86 14.52
C GLY A 46 17.71 -2.18 15.51
N ILE A 47 16.68 -2.90 15.97
CA ILE A 47 15.69 -2.41 16.95
C ILE A 47 15.67 -3.28 18.21
N GLY A 48 15.03 -2.78 19.27
CA GLY A 48 14.82 -3.58 20.49
C GLY A 48 13.77 -4.68 20.28
N VAL A 49 13.98 -5.86 20.85
CA VAL A 49 13.04 -7.02 20.78
C VAL A 49 11.65 -6.64 21.29
N ARG A 50 11.58 -5.84 22.36
CA ARG A 50 10.31 -5.30 22.87
C ARG A 50 9.60 -4.47 21.80
N TRP A 51 10.34 -3.65 21.05
CA TRP A 51 9.76 -2.81 20.01
C TRP A 51 9.26 -3.64 18.83
N LEU A 52 10.01 -4.65 18.41
CA LEU A 52 9.54 -5.60 17.40
C LEU A 52 8.21 -6.26 17.81
N ARG A 53 8.05 -6.63 19.09
CA ARG A 53 6.79 -7.18 19.60
C ARG A 53 5.63 -6.19 19.48
N GLU A 54 5.86 -4.91 19.77
CA GLU A 54 4.85 -3.86 19.59
C GLU A 54 4.46 -3.71 18.12
N ILE A 55 5.44 -3.74 17.20
CA ILE A 55 5.21 -3.72 15.75
C ILE A 55 4.38 -4.93 15.32
N GLU A 56 4.78 -6.14 15.70
CA GLU A 56 4.06 -7.38 15.37
C GLU A 56 2.62 -7.38 15.92
N SER A 57 2.40 -6.77 17.09
CA SER A 57 1.07 -6.62 17.68
C SER A 57 0.19 -5.55 17.00
N GLY A 58 0.77 -4.73 16.11
CA GLY A 58 0.06 -3.66 15.43
C GLY A 58 -0.07 -2.36 16.22
N ASN A 59 0.88 -2.05 17.10
CA ASN A 59 0.83 -0.85 17.92
C ASN A 59 0.67 0.41 17.03
N PRO A 60 -0.40 1.21 17.21
CA PRO A 60 -0.68 2.35 16.32
C PRO A 60 0.38 3.45 16.38
N LYS A 61 1.19 3.50 17.45
CA LYS A 61 2.30 4.45 17.61
C LYS A 61 3.57 4.04 16.87
N SER A 62 3.67 2.79 16.41
CA SER A 62 4.80 2.36 15.59
C SER A 62 4.90 3.17 14.29
N ARG A 63 6.11 3.40 13.81
CA ARG A 63 6.30 4.17 12.57
C ARG A 63 6.08 3.26 11.38
N PHE A 64 5.58 3.85 10.29
CA PHE A 64 5.43 3.13 9.03
C PHE A 64 6.79 2.59 8.54
N ASP A 65 7.85 3.39 8.71
CA ASP A 65 9.22 3.02 8.39
C ASP A 65 9.68 1.74 9.14
N ASP A 66 9.26 1.57 10.40
CA ASP A 66 9.62 0.39 11.20
C ASP A 66 9.00 -0.89 10.63
N HIS A 67 7.74 -0.80 10.18
CA HIS A 67 7.06 -1.90 9.50
C HIS A 67 7.75 -2.25 8.17
N ILE A 68 8.12 -1.24 7.37
CA ILE A 68 8.86 -1.45 6.12
C ILE A 68 10.19 -2.14 6.39
N ALA A 69 10.96 -1.68 7.38
CA ALA A 69 12.26 -2.25 7.71
C ALA A 69 12.14 -3.72 8.13
N CYS A 70 11.20 -4.05 9.02
CA CYS A 70 10.94 -5.43 9.44
C CYS A 70 10.48 -6.31 8.27
N ALA A 71 9.59 -5.79 7.42
CA ALA A 71 9.09 -6.51 6.27
C ALA A 71 10.20 -6.79 5.25
N HIS A 72 11.03 -5.80 4.91
CA HIS A 72 12.15 -5.96 3.99
C HIS A 72 13.17 -6.97 4.50
N ALA A 73 13.49 -6.97 5.80
CA ALA A 73 14.37 -7.98 6.41
C ALA A 73 13.82 -9.42 6.26
N LEU A 74 12.50 -9.56 6.11
CA LEU A 74 11.82 -10.84 5.86
C LEU A 74 11.48 -11.09 4.39
N GLY A 75 11.99 -10.27 3.46
CA GLY A 75 11.72 -10.38 2.03
C GLY A 75 10.27 -10.12 1.63
N LEU A 76 9.51 -9.40 2.45
CA LEU A 76 8.17 -8.91 2.11
C LEU A 76 8.27 -7.61 1.28
N SER A 77 7.48 -7.52 0.22
CA SER A 77 7.29 -6.30 -0.55
C SER A 77 6.58 -5.20 0.25
N ALA A 78 6.87 -3.92 -0.06
CA ALA A 78 6.15 -2.75 0.45
C ALA A 78 4.63 -2.79 0.17
N ALA A 79 4.20 -3.57 -0.83
CA ALA A 79 2.78 -3.82 -1.13
C ALA A 79 2.00 -4.32 0.09
N HIS A 80 2.66 -4.96 1.07
CA HIS A 80 2.04 -5.44 2.30
C HIS A 80 1.41 -4.37 3.19
N LEU A 81 1.81 -3.10 3.03
CA LEU A 81 1.19 -1.94 3.68
C LEU A 81 0.29 -1.17 2.71
N LEU A 82 0.77 -0.94 1.49
CA LEU A 82 0.09 -0.07 0.51
C LEU A 82 -1.23 -0.67 0.01
N ILE A 83 -1.28 -1.98 -0.26
CA ILE A 83 -2.52 -2.61 -0.75
C ILE A 83 -3.63 -2.56 0.32
N PRO A 84 -3.40 -2.96 1.60
CA PRO A 84 -4.40 -2.77 2.64
C PRO A 84 -4.86 -1.32 2.78
N MET A 85 -3.93 -0.36 2.70
CA MET A 85 -4.25 1.07 2.77
C MET A 85 -5.22 1.48 1.66
N MET A 86 -4.92 1.13 0.40
CA MET A 86 -5.80 1.44 -0.73
C MET A 86 -7.19 0.80 -0.59
N PHE A 87 -7.31 -0.40 -0.03
CA PHE A 87 -8.64 -0.98 0.22
C PHE A 87 -9.41 -0.16 1.26
N LEU A 88 -8.79 0.13 2.40
CA LEU A 88 -9.44 0.79 3.51
C LEU A 88 -9.79 2.25 3.21
N GLU A 89 -8.93 2.99 2.48
CA GLU A 89 -9.21 4.35 2.01
C GLU A 89 -10.42 4.42 1.07
N HIS A 90 -10.71 3.34 0.36
CA HIS A 90 -11.88 3.21 -0.52
C HIS A 90 -13.08 2.55 0.17
N HIS A 91 -13.05 2.45 1.51
CA HIS A 91 -14.06 1.78 2.34
C HIS A 91 -14.31 0.31 1.94
N MET A 92 -13.31 -0.34 1.36
CA MET A 92 -13.35 -1.75 1.00
C MET A 92 -12.73 -2.60 2.11
N HIS A 93 -13.31 -3.77 2.36
CA HIS A 93 -12.72 -4.74 3.28
C HIS A 93 -11.46 -5.37 2.68
N PHE A 94 -10.35 -5.32 3.40
CA PHE A 94 -9.12 -6.01 3.00
C PHE A 94 -9.19 -7.50 3.36
N PRO A 95 -9.14 -8.44 2.39
CA PRO A 95 -9.29 -9.86 2.65
C PRO A 95 -8.00 -10.49 3.21
N ARG A 96 -7.78 -10.31 4.52
CA ARG A 96 -6.54 -10.69 5.25
C ARG A 96 -6.08 -12.15 4.99
N HIS A 97 -7.02 -13.09 4.88
CA HIS A 97 -6.75 -14.52 4.71
C HIS A 97 -6.28 -14.92 3.31
N PHE A 98 -6.56 -14.12 2.29
CA PHE A 98 -6.14 -14.46 0.91
C PHE A 98 -4.69 -14.11 0.64
N PHE A 99 -4.14 -13.19 1.42
CA PHE A 99 -2.81 -12.67 1.20
C PHE A 99 -1.84 -13.11 2.28
N LEU A 100 -1.86 -14.42 2.55
CA LEU A 100 -0.96 -15.10 3.47
C LEU A 100 0.45 -15.26 2.87
N ASP A 101 0.58 -15.18 1.54
CA ASP A 101 1.87 -15.26 0.85
C ASP A 101 2.44 -13.90 0.44
N ASP A 102 3.61 -13.97 -0.17
CA ASP A 102 4.28 -12.82 -0.73
C ASP A 102 3.39 -12.12 -1.76
N MET A 103 3.15 -10.82 -1.58
CA MET A 103 2.36 -10.03 -2.51
C MET A 103 3.15 -9.59 -3.74
N ARG A 104 4.32 -10.17 -4.00
CA ARG A 104 5.11 -9.98 -5.23
C ARG A 104 4.30 -10.15 -6.51
N ASP A 105 3.47 -11.20 -6.62
CA ASP A 105 2.68 -11.42 -7.83
C ASP A 105 1.64 -10.30 -8.03
N LEU A 106 0.99 -9.88 -6.94
CA LEU A 106 0.06 -8.76 -6.97
C LEU A 106 0.77 -7.44 -7.30
N GLU A 107 1.93 -7.20 -6.70
CA GLU A 107 2.77 -6.04 -6.98
C GLU A 107 3.16 -5.99 -8.45
N GLN A 108 3.59 -7.12 -9.02
CA GLN A 108 3.94 -7.23 -10.44
C GLN A 108 2.73 -6.92 -11.32
N LEU A 109 1.55 -7.48 -11.02
CA LEU A 109 0.31 -7.18 -11.74
C LEU A 109 -0.07 -5.69 -11.64
N CYS A 110 0.10 -5.07 -10.47
CA CYS A 110 -0.12 -3.63 -10.30
C CYS A 110 0.86 -2.81 -11.15
N ILE A 111 2.15 -3.14 -11.14
CA ILE A 111 3.18 -2.46 -11.94
C ILE A 111 2.84 -2.57 -13.42
N GLU A 112 2.49 -3.75 -13.91
CA GLU A 112 2.09 -3.98 -15.30
C GLU A 112 0.85 -3.17 -15.67
N PHE A 113 -0.18 -3.21 -14.83
CA PHE A 113 -1.42 -2.45 -15.06
C PHE A 113 -1.16 -0.94 -15.12
N ILE A 114 -0.46 -0.38 -14.13
CA ILE A 114 -0.15 1.05 -14.05
C ILE A 114 0.74 1.47 -15.23
N SER A 115 1.74 0.67 -15.59
CA SER A 115 2.59 0.92 -16.76
C SER A 115 1.77 0.93 -18.05
N GLY A 116 0.79 0.04 -18.17
CA GLY A 116 -0.16 0.01 -19.29
C GLY A 116 -1.10 1.22 -19.35
N LEU A 117 -1.50 1.79 -18.20
CA LEU A 117 -2.31 3.01 -18.15
C LEU A 117 -1.54 4.24 -18.67
N ASN A 118 -0.26 4.36 -18.34
CA ASN A 118 0.57 5.45 -18.81
C ASN A 118 0.70 5.43 -20.34
N LEU A 119 0.92 4.26 -20.95
CA LEU A 119 0.98 4.13 -22.42
C LEU A 119 -0.34 4.52 -23.10
N ARG A 120 -1.50 4.14 -22.54
CA ARG A 120 -2.81 4.53 -23.09
C ARG A 120 -3.08 6.02 -22.97
N THR A 121 -2.59 6.65 -21.90
CA THR A 121 -2.74 8.10 -21.68
C THR A 121 -1.85 8.90 -22.65
N PHE A 122 -0.65 8.39 -22.99
CA PHE A 122 0.24 8.97 -24.02
C PHE A 122 -0.22 8.67 -25.46
N LEU A 123 -0.96 7.58 -25.70
CA LEU A 123 -1.47 7.20 -27.02
C LEU A 123 -2.89 7.70 -27.31
N LYS A 124 -3.55 8.41 -26.39
CA LYS A 124 -4.69 9.23 -26.77
C LYS A 124 -4.13 10.29 -27.74
N PRO A 125 -4.56 10.31 -29.01
CA PRO A 125 -4.24 11.44 -29.87
C PRO A 125 -4.72 12.68 -29.13
N SER A 126 -3.85 13.67 -28.96
CA SER A 126 -4.31 15.01 -28.67
C SER A 126 -5.33 15.31 -29.76
N ASP A 127 -6.61 15.45 -29.39
CA ASP A 127 -7.64 15.88 -30.33
C ASP A 127 -7.40 17.37 -30.58
N GLY A 128 -6.33 17.62 -31.34
CA GLY A 128 -5.75 18.89 -31.68
C GLY A 128 -5.84 19.03 -33.19
N GLY A 129 -6.93 19.65 -33.63
CA GLY A 129 -6.99 20.27 -34.95
C GLY A 129 -7.50 19.36 -36.07
N ARG A 130 -8.83 19.21 -36.16
CA ARG A 130 -9.47 19.09 -37.47
C ARG A 130 -10.56 20.16 -37.64
N GLY A 131 -10.11 21.40 -37.86
CA GLY A 131 -10.77 22.22 -38.87
C GLY A 131 -10.46 21.60 -40.24
N PRO A 132 -11.44 21.60 -41.16
CA PRO A 132 -11.54 22.75 -42.02
C PRO A 132 -12.97 23.28 -42.14
N ALA A 133 -13.06 24.61 -42.07
CA ALA A 133 -14.10 25.38 -42.73
C ALA A 133 -14.03 25.12 -44.25
N GLY A 134 -15.19 24.89 -44.87
CA GLY A 134 -15.27 24.73 -46.31
C GLY A 134 -16.57 24.08 -46.76
N THR A 135 -17.71 24.75 -46.58
CA THR A 135 -18.81 24.61 -47.54
C THR A 135 -19.20 26.01 -47.99
N GLY A 136 -18.79 26.29 -49.24
CA GLY A 136 -19.08 27.52 -49.93
C GLY A 136 -20.57 27.60 -50.27
N SER A 137 -21.06 28.83 -50.16
CA SER A 137 -22.25 29.33 -50.84
C SER A 137 -22.13 29.14 -52.35
N SER A 138 -23.13 28.54 -53.00
CA SER A 138 -23.53 28.78 -54.39
C SER A 138 -24.88 28.10 -54.70
N ALA A 139 -25.74 28.86 -55.39
CA ALA A 139 -27.06 28.55 -55.99
C ALA A 139 -28.29 28.62 -55.06
#